data_AF-A0A3M8P6J0-F1
#
_entry.id   AF-A0A3M8P6J0-F1
#
_cell.length_a   1.000
_cell.length_b   1.000
_cell.length_c   1.000
_cell.angle_alpha   90.00
_cell.angle_beta   90.00
_cell.angle_gamma   90.00
#
_symmetry.space_group_name_H-M   'P 1'
#
loop_
_entity.id
_entity.type
_entity.pdbx_description
1 polymer ?
#
loop_
_entity_poly.entity_id
_entity_poly.type
_entity_poly.pdbx_seq_one_letter_code
_entity_poly.pdbx_strand_id
1 'polypeptide(L)'
;MEEEFHTQPLKLPNISMLISFSIVLLISLSMSGALYTWLAVVSAALVIYCIIQLNTKYKLMVGNERLVWTTSRFGKNLSTRKAAAPDIKAVTFKRFSFYRIVRIHLKQGFRWKLVKSKPDKLDESLQRFAEKHSIEVLDENQ
;
A
#
# COMPACT_ATOMS: atom_id res chain seq x y z
N MET A 1 -10.08 -19.28 -12.12
CA MET A 1 -10.84 -18.10 -11.70
C MET A 1 -9.82 -17.14 -11.11
N GLU A 2 -9.64 -15.95 -11.68
CA GLU A 2 -8.72 -14.93 -11.13
C GLU A 2 -9.53 -14.03 -10.19
N GLU A 3 -9.09 -13.87 -8.95
CA GLU A 3 -9.75 -13.00 -7.98
C GLU A 3 -8.96 -11.69 -7.83
N GLU A 4 -9.63 -10.56 -8.07
CA GLU A 4 -9.06 -9.22 -7.94
C GLU A 4 -9.33 -8.65 -6.54
N PHE A 5 -8.26 -8.29 -5.83
CA PHE A 5 -8.36 -7.66 -4.52
C PHE A 5 -7.79 -6.25 -4.54
N HIS A 6 -8.64 -5.30 -4.16
CA HIS A 6 -8.23 -3.92 -3.93
C HIS A 6 -7.63 -3.79 -2.53
N THR A 7 -6.35 -3.42 -2.47
CA THR A 7 -5.72 -3.06 -1.21
C THR A 7 -5.70 -1.55 -1.06
N GLN A 8 -6.11 -1.07 0.12
CA GLN A 8 -5.99 0.35 0.42
C GLN A 8 -4.51 0.68 0.64
N PRO A 9 -4.02 1.86 0.21
CA PRO A 9 -2.74 2.34 0.70
C PRO A 9 -2.79 2.36 2.22
N LEU A 10 -1.63 2.16 2.87
CA LEU A 10 -1.50 2.25 4.33
C LEU A 10 -2.22 3.53 4.78
N LYS A 11 -3.39 3.40 5.44
CA LYS A 11 -4.03 4.52 6.11
C LYS A 11 -3.13 4.87 7.29
N LEU A 12 -2.12 5.70 7.04
CA LEU A 12 -1.46 6.41 8.11
C LEU A 12 -2.57 7.21 8.80
N PRO A 13 -2.78 7.02 10.11
CA PRO A 13 -4.00 7.46 10.80
C PRO A 13 -4.28 8.97 10.66
N ASN A 14 -3.28 9.77 10.27
CA ASN A 14 -3.37 11.22 10.28
C ASN A 14 -3.05 11.89 8.93
N ILE A 15 -3.07 11.21 7.76
CA ILE A 15 -2.78 11.92 6.48
C ILE A 15 -3.77 13.07 6.23
N SER A 16 -5.05 12.85 6.50
CA SER A 16 -6.07 13.91 6.38
C SER A 16 -5.74 15.11 7.27
N MET A 17 -5.33 14.85 8.51
CA MET A 17 -4.92 15.87 9.48
C MET A 17 -3.63 16.59 9.07
N LEU A 18 -2.67 15.88 8.49
CA LEU A 18 -1.43 16.48 7.97
C LEU A 18 -1.71 17.38 6.78
N ILE A 19 -2.64 17.01 5.91
CA ILE A 19 -3.02 17.83 4.76
C ILE A 19 -3.77 19.08 5.21
N SER A 20 -4.76 18.96 6.11
CA SER A 20 -5.47 20.12 6.64
C SER A 20 -4.52 21.07 7.38
N PHE A 21 -3.61 20.53 8.20
CA PHE A 21 -2.56 21.30 8.86
C PHE A 21 -1.66 22.03 7.86
N SER A 22 -1.22 21.34 6.80
CA SER A 22 -0.36 21.92 5.75
C SER A 22 -1.06 23.05 4.99
N ILE A 23 -2.36 22.91 4.71
CA ILE A 23 -3.18 23.94 4.05
C ILE A 23 -3.34 25.17 4.94
N VAL A 24 -3.64 24.99 6.23
CA VAL A 24 -3.76 26.10 7.20
C VAL A 24 -2.44 26.86 7.34
N LEU A 25 -1.32 26.13 7.34
CA LEU A 25 0.02 26.70 7.41
C LEU A 25 0.35 27.51 6.15
N LEU A 26 -0.02 27.01 4.96
CA LEU A 26 0.13 27.71 3.68
C LEU A 26 -0.66 29.03 3.65
N ILE A 27 -1.92 29.00 4.11
CA ILE A 27 -2.78 30.20 4.18
C ILE A 27 -2.20 31.23 5.16
N SER A 28 -1.78 30.77 6.34
CA SER A 28 -1.19 31.65 7.37
C SER A 28 0.09 32.33 6.87
N LEU A 29 0.95 31.60 6.14
CA LEU A 29 2.16 32.15 5.54
C LEU A 29 1.86 33.14 4.42
N SER A 30 0.83 32.87 3.60
CA SER A 30 0.44 33.78 2.51
C SER A 30 -0.02 35.16 3.01
N MET A 31 -0.54 35.25 4.24
CA MET A 31 -0.92 36.51 4.87
C MET A 31 0.25 37.29 5.49
N SER A 32 1.40 36.64 5.71
CA SER A 32 2.52 37.20 6.48
C SER A 32 3.55 38.02 5.68
N GLY A 33 3.28 38.35 4.42
CA GLY A 33 4.12 39.25 3.60
C GLY A 33 5.38 38.58 2.99
N ALA A 34 6.17 39.39 2.26
CA ALA A 34 7.19 38.91 1.31
C ALA A 34 8.37 38.12 1.91
N LEU A 35 8.61 38.21 3.22
CA LEU A 35 9.75 37.55 3.89
C LEU A 35 9.65 36.02 3.91
N TYR A 36 8.46 35.45 3.67
CA TYR A 36 8.21 34.01 3.79
C TYR A 36 7.94 33.31 2.45
N THR A 37 8.26 33.95 1.33
CA THR A 37 7.98 33.43 -0.02
C THR A 37 8.58 32.04 -0.24
N TRP A 38 9.80 31.77 0.26
CA TRP A 38 10.43 30.45 0.15
C TRP A 38 9.69 29.38 0.98
N LEU A 39 9.19 29.75 2.17
CA LEU A 39 8.43 28.86 3.05
C LEU A 39 7.09 28.46 2.41
N ALA A 40 6.45 29.42 1.71
CA ALA A 40 5.24 29.17 0.92
C ALA A 40 5.50 28.17 -0.22
N VAL A 41 6.63 28.27 -0.91
CA VAL A 41 7.01 27.33 -1.97
C VAL A 41 7.23 25.92 -1.42
N VAL A 42 7.96 25.80 -0.30
CA VAL A 42 8.22 24.49 0.35
C VAL A 42 6.93 23.83 0.83
N SER A 43 6.05 24.61 1.46
CA SER A 43 4.75 24.10 1.94
C SER A 43 3.83 23.72 0.78
N ALA A 44 3.83 24.47 -0.33
CA ALA A 44 3.11 24.08 -1.54
C ALA A 44 3.64 22.75 -2.11
N ALA A 45 4.96 22.58 -2.19
CA ALA A 45 5.58 21.34 -2.66
C ALA A 45 5.20 20.13 -1.79
N LEU A 46 5.13 20.30 -0.46
CA LEU A 46 4.68 19.27 0.48
C LEU A 46 3.21 18.88 0.26
N VAL A 47 2.32 19.86 0.06
CA VAL A 47 0.90 19.59 -0.22
C VAL A 47 0.75 18.80 -1.52
N ILE A 48 1.44 19.20 -2.59
CA ILE A 48 1.44 18.47 -3.86
C ILE A 48 1.94 17.03 -3.66
N TYR A 49 3.03 16.85 -2.92
CA TYR A 49 3.55 15.52 -2.59
C TYR A 49 2.53 14.66 -1.84
N CYS A 50 1.81 15.22 -0.86
CA CYS A 50 0.74 14.53 -0.14
C CYS A 50 -0.42 14.10 -1.07
N ILE A 51 -0.86 14.99 -1.96
CA ILE A 51 -1.92 14.69 -2.95
C ILE A 51 -1.50 13.54 -3.87
N ILE A 52 -0.23 13.55 -4.31
CA ILE A 52 0.35 12.50 -5.15
C ILE A 52 0.36 11.15 -4.40
N GLN A 53 0.68 11.15 -3.11
CA GLN A 53 0.69 9.92 -2.31
C GLN A 53 -0.72 9.36 -2.09
N LEU A 54 -1.72 10.22 -1.82
CA LEU A 54 -3.12 9.82 -1.65
C LEU A 54 -3.73 9.14 -2.87
N ASN A 55 -3.30 9.53 -4.08
CA ASN A 55 -3.81 8.98 -5.33
C ASN A 55 -3.17 7.64 -5.74
N THR A 56 -2.27 7.10 -4.91
CA THR A 56 -1.64 5.80 -5.17
C THR A 56 -2.55 4.67 -4.67
N LYS A 57 -2.98 3.81 -5.59
CA LYS A 57 -3.79 2.62 -5.30
C LYS A 57 -2.96 1.36 -5.56
N TYR A 58 -3.17 0.35 -4.73
CA TYR A 58 -2.48 -0.94 -4.85
C TYR A 58 -3.52 -2.03 -5.08
N LYS A 59 -3.29 -2.87 -6.09
CA LYS A 59 -4.14 -3.99 -6.43
C LYS A 59 -3.31 -5.26 -6.39
N LEU A 60 -3.82 -6.30 -5.73
CA LEU A 60 -3.26 -7.64 -5.79
C LEU A 60 -4.28 -8.54 -6.46
N MET A 61 -3.87 -9.20 -7.55
CA MET A 61 -4.66 -10.25 -8.17
C MET A 61 -4.04 -11.59 -7.81
N VAL A 62 -4.87 -12.50 -7.32
CA VAL A 62 -4.50 -13.88 -7.01
C VAL A 62 -4.97 -14.74 -8.18
N GLY A 63 -4.03 -15.18 -9.01
CA GLY A 63 -4.29 -16.11 -10.09
C GLY A 63 -4.01 -17.56 -9.68
N ASN A 64 -4.26 -18.50 -10.59
CA ASN A 64 -4.07 -19.93 -10.32
C ASN A 64 -2.61 -20.33 -10.08
N GLU A 65 -1.65 -19.66 -10.72
CA GLU A 65 -0.22 -20.00 -10.72
C GLU A 65 0.69 -18.80 -10.40
N ARG A 66 0.12 -17.60 -10.33
CA ARG A 66 0.88 -16.36 -10.18
C ARG A 66 0.11 -15.33 -9.36
N LEU A 67 0.87 -14.51 -8.65
CA LEU A 67 0.40 -13.30 -8.00
C LEU A 67 0.79 -12.09 -8.85
N VAL A 68 -0.15 -11.16 -9.05
CA VAL A 68 0.09 -9.93 -9.79
C VAL A 68 -0.15 -8.74 -8.88
N TRP A 69 0.91 -7.98 -8.63
CA TRP A 69 0.86 -6.74 -7.88
C TRP A 69 0.89 -5.54 -8.82
N THR A 70 -0.20 -4.80 -8.87
CA THR A 70 -0.33 -3.61 -9.70
C THR A 70 -0.42 -2.38 -8.81
N THR A 71 0.51 -1.46 -8.99
CA THR A 71 0.46 -0.11 -8.41
C THR A 71 -0.08 0.83 -9.46
N SER A 72 -1.18 1.52 -9.17
CA SER A 72 -1.77 2.53 -10.04
C SER A 72 -1.80 3.90 -9.37
N ARG A 73 -1.62 4.95 -10.16
CA ARG A 73 -1.68 6.34 -9.70
C ARG A 73 -2.51 7.15 -10.68
N PHE A 74 -3.46 7.94 -10.19
CA PHE A 74 -4.39 8.71 -11.03
C PHE A 74 -5.08 7.87 -12.12
N GLY A 75 -5.43 6.62 -11.80
CA GLY A 75 -6.07 5.69 -12.76
C GLY A 75 -5.12 5.06 -13.78
N LYS A 76 -3.86 5.50 -13.87
CA LYS A 76 -2.84 4.88 -14.74
C LYS A 76 -2.07 3.81 -13.97
N ASN A 77 -1.85 2.65 -14.60
CA ASN A 77 -1.00 1.60 -14.03
C ASN A 77 0.46 2.07 -14.10
N LEU A 78 1.09 2.26 -12.94
CA LEU A 78 2.44 2.77 -12.82
C LEU A 78 3.47 1.64 -12.88
N SER A 79 3.17 0.53 -12.22
CA SER A 79 4.06 -0.62 -12.15
C SER A 79 3.24 -1.89 -11.93
N THR A 80 3.58 -2.93 -12.67
CA THR A 80 3.02 -4.27 -12.51
C THR A 80 4.16 -5.23 -12.23
N ARG A 81 4.13 -5.86 -11.07
CA ARG A 81 5.06 -6.93 -10.69
C ARG A 81 4.31 -8.25 -10.69
N LYS A 82 4.95 -9.29 -11.21
CA LYS A 82 4.39 -10.64 -11.26
C LYS A 82 5.34 -11.57 -10.51
N ALA A 83 4.78 -12.48 -9.74
CA ALA A 83 5.52 -13.53 -9.04
C ALA A 83 4.83 -14.86 -9.32
N ALA A 84 5.56 -15.81 -9.90
CA ALA A 84 5.04 -17.16 -10.05
C ALA A 84 5.04 -17.86 -8.69
N ALA A 85 4.16 -18.84 -8.50
CA ALA A 85 4.12 -19.68 -7.31
C ALA A 85 5.51 -20.22 -6.88
N PRO A 86 6.34 -20.80 -7.77
CA PRO A 86 7.65 -21.32 -7.38
C PRO A 86 8.64 -20.24 -6.94
N ASP A 87 8.41 -18.97 -7.26
CA ASP A 87 9.28 -17.86 -6.85
C ASP A 87 8.93 -17.33 -5.45
N ILE A 88 7.81 -17.79 -4.88
CA ILE A 88 7.35 -17.38 -3.56
C ILE A 88 7.94 -18.34 -2.54
N LYS A 89 8.66 -17.79 -1.57
CA LYS A 89 9.27 -18.53 -0.46
C LYS A 89 8.25 -18.78 0.65
N ALA A 90 7.57 -17.72 1.09
CA ALA A 90 6.63 -17.79 2.20
C ALA A 90 5.60 -16.65 2.14
N VAL A 91 4.46 -16.84 2.79
CA VAL A 91 3.46 -15.80 3.03
C VAL A 91 3.31 -15.62 4.53
N THR A 92 3.56 -14.42 5.03
CA THR A 92 3.43 -14.09 6.45
C THR A 92 2.20 -13.23 6.68
N PHE A 93 1.35 -13.67 7.59
CA PHE A 93 0.22 -12.91 8.08
C PHE A 93 0.58 -12.32 9.44
N LYS A 94 0.41 -11.00 9.59
CA LYS A 94 0.60 -10.30 10.87
C LYS A 94 -0.62 -9.46 11.18
N ARG A 95 -1.34 -9.81 12.25
CA ARG A 95 -2.51 -9.06 12.71
C ARG A 95 -2.08 -7.96 13.68
N PHE A 96 -2.46 -6.73 13.38
CA PHE A 96 -2.44 -5.61 14.31
C PHE A 96 -3.88 -5.32 14.76
N SER A 97 -4.05 -4.64 15.90
CA SER A 97 -5.37 -4.43 16.53
C SER A 97 -6.47 -3.92 15.58
N PHE A 98 -6.12 -3.12 14.56
CA PHE A 98 -7.09 -2.53 13.63
C PHE A 98 -6.88 -2.91 12.15
N TYR A 99 -5.85 -3.69 11.81
CA TYR A 99 -5.53 -4.04 10.43
C TYR A 99 -4.66 -5.30 10.35
N ARG A 100 -4.68 -6.01 9.23
CA ARG A 100 -3.77 -7.14 8.97
C ARG A 100 -2.74 -6.74 7.93
N ILE A 101 -1.48 -7.06 8.18
CA ILE A 101 -0.40 -6.96 7.21
C ILE A 101 -0.18 -8.35 6.62
N VAL A 102 -0.11 -8.43 5.30
CA VAL A 102 0.32 -9.63 4.58
C VAL A 102 1.66 -9.33 3.93
N ARG A 103 2.65 -10.18 4.17
CA ARG A 103 3.98 -10.08 3.55
C ARG A 103 4.18 -11.30 2.66
N ILE A 104 4.48 -11.06 1.39
CA ILE A 104 4.86 -12.11 0.45
C ILE A 104 6.38 -12.06 0.32
N HIS A 105 7.02 -13.12 0.80
CA HIS A 105 8.45 -13.31 0.73
C HIS A 105 8.79 -14.02 -0.57
N LEU A 106 9.45 -13.32 -1.49
CA LEU A 106 9.97 -13.91 -2.71
C LEU A 106 11.33 -14.56 -2.45
N LYS A 107 11.68 -15.61 -3.21
CA LYS A 107 13.01 -16.23 -3.19
C LYS A 107 14.10 -15.25 -3.65
N GLN A 108 13.76 -14.38 -4.60
CA GLN A 108 14.64 -13.32 -5.10
C GLN A 108 13.89 -11.98 -5.18
N GLY A 109 14.59 -10.89 -4.89
CA GLY A 109 14.07 -9.53 -5.01
C GLY A 109 13.34 -8.99 -3.76
N PHE A 110 12.55 -7.94 -3.98
CA PHE A 110 11.90 -7.20 -2.90
C PHE A 110 10.65 -7.89 -2.38
N ARG A 111 10.53 -7.95 -1.05
CA ARG A 111 9.31 -8.45 -0.37
C ARG A 111 8.12 -7.56 -0.70
N TRP A 112 6.97 -8.17 -0.97
CA TRP A 112 5.74 -7.40 -1.17
C TRP A 112 5.02 -7.26 0.17
N LYS A 113 4.74 -6.01 0.56
CA LYS A 113 4.04 -5.71 1.81
C LYS A 113 2.66 -5.15 1.46
N LEU A 114 1.63 -5.88 1.84
CA LEU A 114 0.25 -5.48 1.74
C LEU A 114 -0.25 -5.11 3.13
N VAL A 115 -0.93 -3.98 3.24
CA VAL A 115 -1.64 -3.64 4.48
C VAL A 115 -3.12 -3.53 4.18
N LYS A 116 -3.91 -4.25 4.96
CA LYS A 116 -5.32 -4.48 4.70
C LYS A 116 -6.13 -4.03 5.90
N SER A 117 -7.16 -3.22 5.65
CA SER A 117 -8.05 -2.71 6.68
C SER A 117 -9.22 -3.66 7.01
N LYS A 118 -9.51 -4.69 6.20
CA LYS A 118 -10.57 -5.68 6.46
C LYS A 118 -10.13 -7.09 6.04
N PRO A 119 -10.26 -8.14 6.88
CA PRO A 119 -9.48 -9.36 6.68
C PRO A 119 -10.10 -10.47 5.82
N ASP A 120 -11.33 -10.46 5.35
CA ASP A 120 -11.93 -11.81 5.18
C ASP A 120 -11.57 -12.56 3.88
N LYS A 121 -11.76 -12.00 2.68
CA LYS A 121 -11.62 -12.79 1.43
C LYS A 121 -10.19 -13.02 0.93
N LEU A 122 -9.35 -11.97 0.83
CA LEU A 122 -7.99 -12.11 0.31
C LEU A 122 -7.13 -13.08 1.14
N ASP A 123 -7.36 -13.15 2.45
CA ASP A 123 -6.54 -13.97 3.34
C ASP A 123 -6.81 -15.45 3.05
N GLU A 124 -8.09 -15.81 2.94
CA GLU A 124 -8.54 -17.13 2.51
C GLU A 124 -8.03 -17.49 1.10
N SER A 125 -8.09 -16.56 0.14
CA SER A 125 -7.60 -16.80 -1.22
C SER A 125 -6.07 -16.96 -1.29
N LEU A 126 -5.32 -16.19 -0.51
CA LEU A 126 -3.86 -16.34 -0.41
C LEU A 126 -3.47 -17.61 0.34
N GLN A 127 -4.22 -17.99 1.37
CA GLN A 127 -4.01 -19.24 2.09
C GLN A 127 -4.26 -20.44 1.17
N ARG A 128 -5.38 -20.47 0.45
CA ARG A 128 -5.67 -21.49 -0.57
C ARG A 128 -4.60 -21.54 -1.66
N PHE A 129 -4.12 -20.38 -2.12
CA PHE A 129 -3.02 -20.31 -3.08
C PHE A 129 -1.73 -20.91 -2.51
N ALA A 130 -1.39 -20.59 -1.26
CA ALA A 130 -0.21 -21.11 -0.61
C ALA A 130 -0.30 -22.63 -0.40
N GLU A 131 -1.42 -23.12 0.11
CA GLU A 131 -1.70 -24.56 0.28
C GLU A 131 -1.59 -25.31 -1.04
N LYS A 132 -2.21 -24.80 -2.11
CA LYS A 132 -2.18 -25.41 -3.45
C LYS A 132 -0.75 -25.59 -3.99
N HIS A 133 0.14 -24.64 -3.69
CA HIS A 133 1.51 -24.62 -4.21
C HIS A 133 2.56 -25.02 -3.17
N SER A 134 2.14 -25.59 -2.03
CA SER A 134 3.03 -25.96 -0.92
C SER A 134 3.95 -24.83 -0.46
N ILE A 135 3.44 -23.60 -0.45
CA ILE A 135 4.15 -22.42 0.04
C ILE A 135 3.94 -22.31 1.55
N GLU A 136 5.03 -22.03 2.27
CA GLU A 136 5.00 -21.89 3.73
C GLU A 136 4.14 -20.68 4.16
N VAL A 137 3.20 -20.91 5.07
CA VAL A 137 2.36 -19.87 5.67
C VAL A 137 2.78 -19.67 7.11
N LEU A 138 3.22 -18.45 7.45
CA LEU A 138 3.66 -18.08 8.79
C LEU A 138 2.64 -17.11 9.40
N ASP A 139 2.08 -17.44 10.57
CA ASP A 139 1.29 -16.49 11.36
C ASP A 139 2.18 -15.93 12.48
N GLU A 140 2.55 -14.65 12.39
CA GLU A 140 3.56 -14.01 13.27
C GLU A 140 2.98 -13.64 14.66
N ASN A 141 1.79 -14.16 15.00
CA ASN A 141 1.03 -13.82 16.19
C ASN A 141 0.63 -15.05 17.05
N GLN A 142 1.16 -16.23 16.73
CA GLN A 142 1.21 -17.37 17.65
C GLN A 142 2.55 -17.38 18.36
#